data_AF-K2RPN6-F1
#
_entry.id   AF-K2RPN6-F1
#
_cell.length_a   1.000
_cell.length_b   1.000
_cell.length_c   1.000
_cell.angle_alpha   90.00
_cell.angle_beta   90.00
_cell.angle_gamma   90.00
#
_symmetry.space_group_name_H-M   'P 1'
#
loop_
_entity.id
_entity.type
_entity.pdbx_description
1 polymer ?
#
loop_
_entity_poly.entity_id
_entity_poly.type
_entity_poly.pdbx_seq_one_letter_code
_entity_poly.pdbx_strand_id
1 'polypeptide(L)'
;MWQLVCFLDIVEMLRRGGEEGTVAVYAEDPVFNALDEEILGELGVTVVQGRRLTDGSRQEGAAQFIERDSFVFAPFMPSFMVLEDFLADRDPAIYIGNDVQATLELARSQVRYSGDVDERTRRCIRVAEEFLAQGREVVTLPEFDLHEHALAGQMIYWRKPAGE
;
A
#
# COMPACT_ATOMS: atom_id res chain seq x y z
N MET A 1 -11.87 -6.03 9.44
CA MET A 1 -11.89 -7.50 9.20
C MET A 1 -11.88 -7.84 7.72
N TRP A 2 -12.76 -7.26 6.88
CA TRP A 2 -12.78 -7.56 5.42
C TRP A 2 -11.46 -7.27 4.67
N GLN A 3 -10.67 -6.29 5.11
CA GLN A 3 -9.32 -6.05 4.57
C GLN A 3 -8.44 -7.31 4.62
N LEU A 4 -8.46 -8.04 5.74
CA LEU A 4 -7.68 -9.27 5.89
C LEU A 4 -8.21 -10.38 4.98
N VAL A 5 -9.53 -10.53 4.88
CA VAL A 5 -10.15 -11.53 3.99
C VAL A 5 -9.77 -11.27 2.52
N CYS A 6 -9.91 -10.03 2.04
CA CYS A 6 -9.53 -9.67 0.68
C CYS A 6 -8.04 -9.85 0.43
N PHE A 7 -7.20 -9.50 1.40
CA PHE A 7 -5.76 -9.70 1.31
C PHE A 7 -5.40 -11.18 1.15
N LEU A 8 -5.96 -12.05 1.99
CA LEU A 8 -5.70 -13.49 1.93
C LEU A 8 -6.20 -14.10 0.61
N ASP A 9 -7.34 -13.66 0.09
CA ASP A 9 -7.87 -14.09 -1.20
C ASP A 9 -6.92 -13.72 -2.36
N ILE A 10 -6.41 -12.48 -2.37
CA ILE A 10 -5.39 -12.04 -3.35
C ILE A 10 -4.11 -12.88 -3.23
N VAL A 11 -3.62 -13.12 -2.01
CA VAL A 11 -2.43 -13.96 -1.78
C VAL A 11 -2.65 -15.38 -2.31
N GLU A 12 -3.85 -15.94 -2.09
CA GLU A 12 -4.21 -17.26 -2.62
C GLU A 12 -4.27 -17.28 -4.16
N MET A 13 -4.84 -16.26 -4.79
CA MET A 13 -4.83 -16.11 -6.25
C MET A 13 -3.41 -16.07 -6.81
N LEU A 14 -2.52 -15.30 -6.18
CA LEU A 14 -1.11 -15.20 -6.58
C LEU A 14 -0.38 -16.54 -6.43
N ARG A 15 -0.61 -17.26 -5.32
CA ARG A 15 -0.03 -18.60 -5.07
C ARG A 15 -0.48 -19.64 -6.10
N ARG A 16 -1.72 -19.55 -6.59
CA ARG A 16 -2.25 -20.47 -7.61
C ARG A 16 -1.73 -20.17 -9.02
N GLY A 17 -1.37 -18.91 -9.31
CA GLY A 17 -0.96 -18.46 -10.63
C GLY A 17 0.55 -18.47 -10.90
N GLY A 18 1.39 -18.64 -9.88
CA GLY A 18 2.85 -18.65 -10.01
C GLY A 18 3.46 -20.05 -10.22
N GLU A 19 4.65 -20.10 -10.84
CA GLU A 19 5.52 -21.28 -10.75
C GLU A 19 5.93 -21.52 -9.30
N GLU A 20 6.12 -22.79 -8.90
CA GLU A 20 6.35 -23.27 -7.53
C GLU A 20 7.22 -22.34 -6.66
N GLY A 21 6.57 -21.42 -5.96
CA GLY A 21 7.22 -20.41 -5.14
C GLY A 21 6.29 -19.95 -4.03
N THR A 22 6.79 -19.96 -2.80
CA THR A 22 6.03 -19.49 -1.64
C THR A 22 5.98 -17.97 -1.67
N VAL A 23 4.82 -17.37 -1.94
CA VAL A 23 4.61 -15.92 -1.77
C VAL A 23 4.88 -15.58 -0.31
N ALA A 24 5.97 -14.87 -0.04
CA ALA A 24 6.33 -14.35 1.27
C ALA A 24 5.37 -13.20 1.63
N VAL A 25 4.86 -13.21 2.86
CA VAL A 25 3.82 -12.29 3.29
C VAL A 25 4.25 -11.58 4.56
N TYR A 26 4.22 -10.26 4.53
CA TYR A 26 4.61 -9.41 5.66
C TYR A 26 3.44 -8.49 6.04
N ALA A 27 3.25 -8.26 7.34
CA ALA A 27 2.26 -7.33 7.85
C ALA A 27 2.88 -6.40 8.90
N GLU A 28 2.45 -5.14 8.88
CA GLU A 28 2.87 -4.13 9.85
C GLU A 28 1.67 -3.33 10.30
N ASP A 29 1.44 -3.28 11.61
CA ASP A 29 0.52 -2.36 12.26
C ASP A 29 1.06 -2.03 13.66
N PRO A 30 1.17 -0.75 14.06
CA PRO A 30 1.62 -0.36 15.39
C PRO A 30 0.75 -0.87 16.54
N VAL A 31 -0.49 -1.30 16.27
CA VAL A 31 -1.41 -1.84 17.29
C VAL A 31 -1.42 -3.36 17.38
N PHE A 32 -0.69 -4.07 16.51
CA PHE A 32 -0.58 -5.52 16.64
C PHE A 32 0.01 -5.91 17.99
N ASN A 33 -0.62 -6.90 18.60
CA ASN A 33 -0.18 -7.52 19.84
C ASN A 33 0.20 -8.99 19.61
N ALA A 34 0.64 -9.68 20.67
CA ALA A 34 1.08 -11.07 20.58
C ALA A 34 0.03 -12.03 20.02
N LEU A 35 -1.27 -11.80 20.27
CA LEU A 35 -2.34 -12.62 19.71
C LEU A 35 -2.48 -12.39 18.19
N ASP A 36 -2.34 -11.15 17.74
CA ASP A 36 -2.35 -10.85 16.30
C ASP A 36 -1.16 -11.51 15.60
N GLU A 37 0.02 -11.47 16.22
CA GLU A 37 1.23 -12.15 15.72
C GLU A 37 1.04 -13.66 15.62
N GLU A 38 0.42 -14.29 16.63
CA GLU A 38 0.12 -15.73 16.63
C GLU A 38 -0.86 -16.10 15.52
N ILE A 39 -1.99 -15.40 15.42
CA ILE A 39 -3.03 -15.66 14.41
C ILE A 39 -2.49 -15.44 12.99
N LEU A 40 -1.78 -14.33 12.75
CA LEU A 40 -1.19 -14.03 11.45
C LEU A 40 -0.08 -15.03 11.11
N GLY A 41 0.68 -15.49 12.10
CA GLY A 41 1.67 -16.55 11.96
C GLY A 41 1.07 -17.87 11.46
N GLU A 42 -0.09 -18.29 11.99
CA GLU A 42 -0.80 -19.48 11.51
C GLU A 42 -1.25 -19.37 10.04
N LEU A 43 -1.47 -18.14 9.56
CA LEU A 43 -1.82 -17.84 8.17
C LEU A 43 -0.59 -17.70 7.25
N GLY A 44 0.62 -17.89 7.79
CA GLY A 44 1.88 -17.74 7.06
C GLY A 44 2.26 -16.28 6.80
N VAL A 45 1.80 -15.36 7.65
CA VAL A 45 2.14 -13.93 7.59
C VAL A 45 3.18 -13.60 8.66
N THR A 46 4.28 -12.99 8.24
CA THR A 46 5.33 -12.50 9.16
C THR A 46 5.00 -11.09 9.61
N VAL A 47 4.70 -10.91 10.90
CA VAL A 47 4.51 -9.58 11.47
C VAL A 47 5.87 -8.90 11.67
N VAL A 48 5.98 -7.67 11.21
CA VAL A 48 7.20 -6.85 11.31
C VAL A 48 6.88 -5.52 11.98
N GLN A 49 7.83 -5.03 12.77
CA GLN A 49 7.65 -3.79 13.52
C GLN A 49 8.34 -2.62 12.81
N GLY A 50 7.55 -1.79 12.14
CA GLY A 50 8.00 -0.47 11.72
C GLY A 50 7.56 0.60 12.71
N ARG A 51 8.46 1.51 13.06
CA ARG A 51 8.18 2.64 13.96
C ARG A 51 8.79 3.91 13.41
N ARG A 52 8.02 5.00 13.41
CA ARG A 52 8.60 6.33 13.21
C ARG A 52 9.25 6.79 14.51
N LEU A 53 10.52 7.18 14.42
CA LEU A 53 11.30 7.72 15.51
C LEU A 53 11.02 9.22 15.65
N THR A 54 11.38 9.77 16.81
CA THR A 54 11.12 11.18 17.16
C THR A 54 11.89 12.18 16.29
N ASP A 55 12.95 11.74 15.63
CA ASP A 55 13.74 12.55 14.68
C ASP A 55 13.14 12.55 13.26
N GLY A 56 11.99 11.89 13.06
CA GLY A 56 11.31 11.78 11.78
C GLY A 56 11.81 10.63 10.90
N SER A 57 12.87 9.91 11.32
CA SER A 57 13.32 8.69 10.66
C SER A 57 12.38 7.51 10.96
N ARG A 58 12.53 6.42 10.21
CA ARG A 58 11.70 5.22 10.34
C ARG A 58 12.58 4.00 10.55
N GLN A 59 12.29 3.22 11.59
CA GLN A 59 12.82 1.87 11.77
C GLN A 59 12.33 0.97 10.62
N GLU A 60 13.21 0.12 10.10
CA GLU A 60 12.88 -0.83 9.04
C GLU A 60 11.70 -1.71 9.43
N GLY A 61 10.58 -1.53 8.73
CA GLY A 61 9.35 -2.31 8.85
C GLY A 61 9.06 -3.08 7.56
N ALA A 62 7.79 -3.27 7.20
CA ALA A 62 7.38 -3.99 6.00
C ALA A 62 7.92 -3.38 4.70
N ALA A 63 8.21 -2.07 4.70
CA ALA A 63 8.73 -1.38 3.52
C ALA A 63 10.12 -1.81 3.09
N GLN A 64 10.88 -2.54 3.93
CA GLN A 64 12.18 -3.08 3.53
C GLN A 64 12.05 -4.24 2.53
N PHE A 65 10.87 -4.88 2.45
CA PHE A 65 10.60 -6.02 1.59
C PHE A 65 9.89 -5.62 0.27
N ILE A 66 9.71 -4.32 0.02
CA ILE A 66 9.02 -3.85 -1.19
C ILE A 66 10.02 -3.82 -2.35
N GLU A 67 9.88 -4.81 -3.24
CA GLU A 67 10.62 -4.95 -4.49
C GLU A 67 9.73 -4.80 -5.72
N ARG A 68 10.29 -4.89 -6.92
CA ARG A 68 9.57 -4.62 -8.18
C ARG A 68 8.48 -5.62 -8.53
N ASP A 69 8.58 -6.82 -7.99
CA ASP A 69 7.66 -7.95 -8.13
C ASP A 69 6.71 -8.09 -6.93
N SER A 70 6.84 -7.23 -5.92
CA SER A 70 5.95 -7.21 -4.76
C SER A 70 4.60 -6.58 -5.09
N PHE A 71 3.56 -6.94 -4.33
CA PHE A 71 2.35 -6.14 -4.23
C PHE A 71 2.21 -5.52 -2.84
N VAL A 72 1.71 -4.28 -2.79
CA VAL A 72 1.45 -3.55 -1.56
C VAL A 72 -0.04 -3.42 -1.37
N PHE A 73 -0.55 -3.85 -0.20
CA PHE A 73 -1.95 -3.72 0.19
C PHE A 73 -2.06 -2.84 1.43
N ALA A 74 -2.50 -1.59 1.25
CA ALA A 74 -2.56 -0.59 2.32
C ALA A 74 -3.90 0.19 2.31
N PRO A 75 -5.06 -0.48 2.39
CA PRO A 75 -6.34 0.19 2.31
C PRO A 75 -6.62 1.07 3.53
N PHE A 76 -7.15 2.27 3.29
CA PHE A 76 -7.49 3.28 4.30
C PHE A 76 -6.30 3.79 5.14
N MET A 77 -5.08 3.41 4.81
CA MET A 77 -3.88 3.93 5.49
C MET A 77 -3.73 5.43 5.18
N PRO A 78 -3.31 6.28 6.14
CA PRO A 78 -3.11 7.70 5.85
C PRO A 78 -2.19 7.92 4.64
N SER A 79 -2.63 8.70 3.66
CA SER A 79 -1.93 8.75 2.36
C SER A 79 -0.48 9.25 2.47
N PHE A 80 -0.16 10.13 3.43
CA PHE A 80 1.22 10.55 3.66
C PHE A 80 2.12 9.37 4.08
N MET A 81 1.57 8.40 4.82
CA MET A 81 2.32 7.23 5.29
C MET A 81 2.57 6.29 4.12
N VAL A 82 1.53 6.02 3.31
CA VAL A 82 1.67 5.23 2.08
C VAL A 82 2.71 5.83 1.14
N LEU A 83 2.57 7.12 0.83
CA LEU A 83 3.46 7.81 -0.10
C LEU A 83 4.89 7.84 0.42
N GLU A 84 5.12 8.30 1.66
CA GLU A 84 6.49 8.47 2.17
C GLU A 84 7.17 7.15 2.55
N ASP A 85 6.43 6.23 3.15
CA ASP A 85 7.04 5.06 3.81
C ASP A 85 7.04 3.82 2.90
N PHE A 86 6.10 3.72 1.96
CA PHE A 86 5.91 2.51 1.15
C PHE A 86 6.05 2.72 -0.36
N LEU A 87 5.83 3.93 -0.87
CA LEU A 87 5.95 4.23 -2.31
C LEU A 87 7.14 5.14 -2.66
N ALA A 88 7.67 5.91 -1.71
CA ALA A 88 8.86 6.73 -1.97
C ALA A 88 10.06 5.83 -2.27
N ASP A 89 10.72 6.14 -3.40
CA ASP A 89 11.90 5.43 -3.91
C ASP A 89 11.68 3.92 -4.11
N ARG A 90 10.40 3.51 -4.20
CA ARG A 90 9.96 2.12 -4.35
C ARG A 90 9.01 2.00 -5.53
N ASP A 91 8.89 0.78 -6.03
CA ASP A 91 8.24 0.54 -7.32
C ASP A 91 7.57 -0.84 -7.36
N PRO A 92 6.55 -1.11 -6.52
CA PRO A 92 5.89 -2.42 -6.47
C PRO A 92 5.18 -2.74 -7.79
N ALA A 93 5.01 -4.01 -8.12
CA ALA A 93 4.25 -4.43 -9.31
C ALA A 93 2.80 -3.96 -9.23
N ILE A 94 2.20 -4.11 -8.05
CA ILE A 94 0.80 -3.78 -7.77
C ILE A 94 0.73 -2.98 -6.46
N TYR A 95 -0.09 -1.94 -6.43
CA TYR A 95 -0.47 -1.22 -5.21
C TYR A 95 -1.99 -1.20 -5.11
N ILE A 96 -2.52 -1.60 -3.95
CA ILE A 96 -3.95 -1.60 -3.65
C ILE A 96 -4.15 -0.75 -2.40
N GLY A 97 -4.90 0.34 -2.53
CA GLY A 97 -5.14 1.26 -1.41
C GLY A 97 -5.84 2.53 -1.86
N ASN A 98 -5.65 3.61 -1.10
CA ASN A 98 -6.26 4.90 -1.41
C ASN A 98 -5.88 5.39 -2.82
N ASP A 99 -6.80 6.14 -3.43
CA ASP A 99 -6.56 6.83 -4.69
C ASP A 99 -5.43 7.88 -4.55
N VAL A 100 -4.31 7.59 -5.19
CA VAL A 100 -3.11 8.44 -5.24
C VAL A 100 -3.39 9.70 -6.06
N GLN A 101 -4.20 9.61 -7.11
CA GLN A 101 -4.57 10.77 -7.92
C GLN A 101 -5.46 11.73 -7.13
N ALA A 102 -6.51 11.23 -6.48
CA ALA A 102 -7.35 12.05 -5.61
C ALA A 102 -6.55 12.68 -4.46
N THR A 103 -5.60 11.92 -3.88
CA THR A 103 -4.67 12.44 -2.86
C THR A 103 -3.83 13.61 -3.41
N LEU A 104 -3.24 13.46 -4.59
CA LEU A 104 -2.43 14.49 -5.23
C LEU A 104 -3.26 15.75 -5.54
N GLU A 105 -4.47 15.58 -6.06
CA GLU A 105 -5.37 16.69 -6.37
C GLU A 105 -5.76 17.48 -5.12
N LEU A 106 -6.07 16.78 -4.02
CA LEU A 106 -6.36 17.38 -2.73
C LEU A 106 -5.15 18.16 -2.20
N ALA A 107 -3.96 17.55 -2.21
CA ALA A 107 -2.73 18.20 -1.75
C ALA A 107 -2.44 19.47 -2.56
N ARG A 108 -2.50 19.41 -3.90
CA ARG A 108 -2.33 20.58 -4.78
C ARG A 108 -3.37 21.67 -4.51
N SER A 109 -4.61 21.28 -4.20
CA SER A 109 -5.66 22.23 -3.80
C SER A 109 -5.27 22.97 -2.53
N GLN A 110 -4.84 22.25 -1.49
CA GLN A 110 -4.39 22.84 -0.23
C GLN A 110 -3.22 23.82 -0.44
N VAL A 111 -2.24 23.47 -1.27
CA VAL A 111 -1.13 24.37 -1.63
C VAL A 111 -1.64 25.67 -2.25
N ARG A 112 -2.57 25.59 -3.20
CA ARG A 112 -3.13 26.77 -3.89
C ARG A 112 -3.85 27.74 -2.95
N TYR A 113 -4.56 27.22 -1.94
CA TYR A 113 -5.34 28.05 -1.02
C TYR A 113 -4.57 28.51 0.21
N SER A 114 -3.68 27.68 0.74
CA SER A 114 -2.91 27.98 1.96
C SER A 114 -1.69 28.86 1.67
N GLY A 115 -1.02 28.68 0.52
CA GLY A 115 0.22 29.37 0.16
C GLY A 115 1.44 28.95 0.98
N ASP A 116 1.24 28.49 2.23
CA ASP A 116 2.23 27.83 3.05
C ASP A 116 1.98 26.32 3.07
N VAL A 117 3.05 25.55 2.82
CA VAL A 117 3.00 24.09 2.80
C VAL A 117 4.26 23.58 3.48
N ASP A 118 4.09 22.63 4.40
CA ASP A 118 5.23 21.98 5.03
C ASP A 118 6.01 21.13 4.01
N GLU A 119 7.24 20.77 4.38
CA GLU A 119 8.11 19.96 3.53
C GLU A 119 7.52 18.56 3.28
N ARG A 120 6.74 18.06 4.24
CA ARG A 120 6.07 16.77 4.15
C ARG A 120 5.08 16.72 2.99
N THR A 121 4.26 17.75 2.85
CA THR A 121 3.27 17.85 1.79
C THR A 121 3.97 17.99 0.44
N ARG A 122 5.04 18.78 0.34
CA ARG A 122 5.85 18.87 -0.90
C ARG A 122 6.42 17.51 -1.29
N ARG A 123 6.94 16.75 -0.33
CA ARG A 123 7.42 15.38 -0.55
C ARG A 123 6.31 14.46 -1.04
N CYS A 124 5.15 14.47 -0.39
CA CYS A 124 4.00 13.66 -0.80
C CYS A 124 3.55 13.97 -2.23
N ILE A 125 3.48 15.25 -2.60
CA ILE A 125 3.15 15.68 -3.98
C ILE A 125 4.15 15.09 -4.97
N ARG A 126 5.45 15.24 -4.70
CA ARG A 126 6.50 14.70 -5.57
C ARG A 126 6.41 13.19 -5.75
N VAL A 127 6.26 12.45 -4.64
CA VAL A 127 6.18 10.98 -4.70
C VAL A 127 4.91 10.53 -5.45
N ALA A 128 3.78 11.20 -5.24
CA ALA A 128 2.55 10.89 -5.97
C ALA A 128 2.69 11.17 -7.47
N GLU A 129 3.33 12.28 -7.85
CA GLU A 129 3.62 12.59 -9.26
C GLU A 129 4.53 11.55 -9.89
N GLU A 130 5.61 11.16 -9.20
CA GLU A 130 6.54 10.12 -9.66
C GLU A 130 5.83 8.77 -9.81
N PHE A 131 5.01 8.37 -8.83
CA PHE A 131 4.25 7.13 -8.87
C PHE A 131 3.25 7.08 -10.05
N LEU A 132 2.52 8.18 -10.29
CA LEU A 132 1.57 8.28 -11.39
C LEU A 132 2.24 8.36 -12.77
N ALA A 133 3.46 8.91 -12.84
CA ALA A 133 4.24 8.98 -14.08
C ALA A 133 4.77 7.62 -14.56
N GLN A 134 4.67 6.56 -13.75
CA GLN A 134 5.17 5.21 -14.09
C GLN A 134 4.30 4.46 -15.13
N GLY A 135 3.24 5.07 -15.67
CA GLY A 135 2.41 4.46 -16.71
C GLY A 135 1.58 3.27 -16.23
N ARG A 136 1.23 3.25 -14.94
CA ARG A 136 0.40 2.21 -14.32
C ARG A 136 -1.04 2.30 -14.83
N GLU A 137 -1.67 1.15 -15.00
CA GLU A 137 -3.12 1.09 -15.14
C GLU A 137 -3.76 1.21 -13.76
N VAL A 138 -4.96 1.79 -13.74
CA VAL A 138 -5.72 2.03 -12.52
C VAL A 138 -7.17 1.63 -12.72
N VAL A 139 -7.70 0.87 -11.77
CA VAL A 139 -9.15 0.60 -11.65
C VAL A 139 -9.59 0.70 -10.20
N THR A 140 -10.88 0.96 -10.00
CA THR A 140 -11.50 0.84 -8.69
C THR A 140 -11.47 -0.62 -8.25
N LEU A 141 -11.13 -0.87 -6.98
CA LEU A 141 -11.24 -2.19 -6.39
C LEU A 141 -12.72 -2.66 -6.49
N PRO A 142 -13.01 -3.84 -7.06
CA PRO A 142 -14.38 -4.29 -7.25
C PRO A 142 -15.13 -4.48 -5.94
N GLU A 143 -16.44 -4.23 -5.97
CA GLU A 143 -17.33 -4.60 -4.87
C GLU A 143 -17.57 -6.12 -4.85
N PHE A 144 -17.97 -6.65 -3.70
CA PHE A 144 -18.29 -8.07 -3.53
C PHE A 144 -19.53 -8.27 -2.64
N ASP A 145 -20.32 -9.29 -2.98
CA ASP A 145 -21.67 -9.51 -2.46
C ASP A 145 -21.75 -9.70 -0.93
N LEU A 146 -20.66 -10.17 -0.32
CA LEU A 146 -20.63 -10.49 1.11
C LEU A 146 -20.71 -9.24 2.00
N HIS A 147 -20.23 -8.09 1.51
CA HIS A 147 -20.35 -6.82 2.22
C HIS A 147 -20.18 -5.63 1.27
N GLU A 148 -21.31 -5.04 0.90
CA GLU A 148 -21.35 -3.83 0.09
C GLU A 148 -20.47 -2.73 0.74
N HIS A 149 -19.67 -2.06 -0.08
CA HIS A 149 -18.77 -0.96 0.31
C HIS A 149 -17.66 -1.28 1.33
N ALA A 150 -17.36 -2.55 1.64
CA ALA A 150 -16.32 -2.90 2.63
C ALA A 150 -14.94 -2.30 2.32
N LEU A 151 -14.62 -2.12 1.04
CA LEU A 151 -13.39 -1.48 0.55
C LEU A 151 -13.69 -0.38 -0.47
N ALA A 152 -14.82 0.33 -0.30
CA ALA A 152 -15.20 1.42 -1.19
C ALA A 152 -14.11 2.51 -1.22
N GLY A 153 -13.87 3.05 -2.42
CA GLY A 153 -12.86 4.09 -2.65
C GLY A 153 -11.41 3.60 -2.68
N GLN A 154 -11.18 2.29 -2.60
CA GLN A 154 -9.85 1.72 -2.82
C GLN A 154 -9.63 1.49 -4.33
N MET A 155 -8.38 1.64 -4.76
CA MET A 155 -7.94 1.53 -6.15
C MET A 155 -6.88 0.44 -6.26
N ILE A 156 -6.83 -0.21 -7.42
CA ILE A 156 -5.73 -1.11 -7.82
C ILE A 156 -4.91 -0.37 -8.88
N TYR A 157 -3.62 -0.18 -8.60
CA TYR A 157 -2.63 0.30 -9.55
C TYR A 157 -1.70 -0.85 -9.93
N TRP A 158 -1.57 -1.17 -11.21
CA TRP A 158 -0.65 -2.23 -11.66
C TRP A 158 0.12 -1.81 -12.90
N ARG A 159 1.29 -2.42 -13.08
CA ARG A 159 2.01 -2.34 -14.35
C ARG A 159 1.48 -3.41 -15.30
N LYS A 160 1.23 -3.03 -16.55
CA LYS A 160 1.16 -4.02 -17.62
C LYS A 160 2.53 -4.72 -17.71
N PRO A 161 2.57 -6.05 -17.84
CA PRO A 161 3.78 -6.72 -18.25
C PRO A 161 4.28 -6.06 -19.53
N ALA A 162 5.59 -5.75 -19.62
CA ALA A 162 6.16 -5.39 -20.91
C ALA A 162 5.88 -6.57 -21.84
N GLY A 163 5.10 -6.33 -22.91
CA GLY A 163 4.57 -7.40 -23.74
C GLY A 163 5.66 -8.36 -24.23
N GLU A 164 5.34 -9.65 -24.21
CA GLU A 164 5.98 -10.65 -25.08
C GLU A 164 5.65 -10.38 -26.55
#